data_AF-A0ABD5V985-F1
#
_entry.id   AF-A0ABD5V985-F1
#
_cell.length_a   1.000
_cell.length_b   1.000
_cell.length_c   1.000
_cell.angle_alpha   90.00
_cell.angle_beta   90.00
_cell.angle_gamma   90.00
#
_symmetry.space_group_name_H-M   'P 1'
#
loop_
_entity.id
_entity.type
_entity.pdbx_description
1 polymer ?
#
loop_
_entity_poly.entity_id
_entity_poly.type
_entity_poly.pdbx_seq_one_letter_code
_entity_poly.pdbx_strand_id
1 'polypeptide(L)'
;MEPTRTEGHAVVDVLDVLLTEGALVQADVVVTVADIPLVGINLRAAIAGMTTMVEYGIFTEWDEEIRNQERYRRSEFGRRPRPTTPGDER
;
A
#
# COMPACT_ATOMS: atom_id res chain seq x y z
N MET A 1 27.90 13.07 -26.38
CA MET A 1 26.46 12.75 -26.43
C MET A 1 25.79 13.58 -25.36
N GLU A 2 24.85 14.43 -25.74
CA GLU A 2 24.10 15.26 -24.80
C GLU A 2 22.81 14.50 -24.43
N PRO A 3 22.47 14.33 -23.15
CA PRO A 3 21.30 13.57 -22.76
C PRO A 3 20.04 14.41 -23.05
N THR A 4 19.35 14.08 -24.13
CA THR A 4 18.02 14.63 -24.43
C THR A 4 17.01 14.04 -23.43
N ARG A 5 16.68 14.79 -22.37
CA ARG A 5 15.53 14.46 -21.52
C ARG A 5 14.25 14.77 -22.29
N THR A 6 13.63 13.75 -22.84
CA THR A 6 12.23 13.83 -23.28
C THR A 6 11.36 13.95 -22.03
N GLU A 7 10.79 15.15 -21.82
CA GLU A 7 10.18 15.60 -20.56
C GLU A 7 9.05 14.70 -20.02
N GLY A 8 8.46 13.83 -20.86
CA GLY A 8 7.42 12.87 -20.46
C GLY A 8 7.90 11.67 -19.65
N HIS A 9 9.20 11.34 -19.63
CA HIS A 9 9.71 10.16 -18.93
C HIS A 9 10.08 10.43 -17.46
N ALA A 10 10.42 11.67 -17.12
CA ALA A 10 10.96 11.99 -15.79
C ALA A 10 10.00 11.67 -14.64
N VAL A 11 8.69 11.83 -14.84
CA VAL A 11 7.69 11.49 -13.81
C VAL A 11 7.58 9.98 -13.62
N VAL A 12 7.64 9.22 -14.72
CA VAL A 12 7.60 7.76 -14.69
C VAL A 12 8.86 7.22 -14.03
N ASP A 13 10.03 7.75 -14.39
CA ASP A 13 11.31 7.36 -13.80
C ASP A 13 11.34 7.64 -12.28
N VAL A 14 10.79 8.78 -11.85
CA VAL A 14 10.66 9.11 -10.42
C VAL A 14 9.68 8.16 -9.74
N LEU A 15 8.55 7.84 -10.37
CA LEU A 15 7.58 6.89 -9.82
C LEU A 15 8.19 5.49 -9.67
N ASP A 16 8.94 5.01 -10.66
CA ASP A 16 9.61 3.72 -10.61
C ASP A 16 10.58 3.66 -9.42
N VAL A 17 11.41 4.69 -9.24
CA VAL A 17 12.33 4.77 -8.08
C VAL A 17 11.55 4.81 -6.77
N LEU A 18 10.47 5.61 -6.68
CA LEU A 18 9.63 5.65 -5.48
C LEU A 18 9.00 4.29 -5.16
N LEU A 19 8.57 3.53 -6.16
CA LEU A 19 7.93 2.24 -5.94
C LEU A 19 8.94 1.13 -5.62
N THR A 20 10.13 1.16 -6.21
CA THR A 20 11.15 0.13 -6.01
C THR A 20 12.01 0.39 -4.77
N GLU A 21 12.53 1.59 -4.59
CA GLU A 21 13.47 1.95 -3.52
C GLU A 21 12.77 2.60 -2.32
N GLY A 22 11.60 3.20 -2.54
CA GLY A 22 10.87 3.92 -1.51
C GLY A 22 11.37 5.34 -1.24
N ALA A 23 10.54 6.14 -0.56
CA ALA A 23 10.92 7.45 -0.04
C ALA A 23 10.15 7.82 1.22
N LEU A 24 10.76 8.67 2.05
CA LEU A 24 10.08 9.32 3.17
C LEU A 24 9.63 10.72 2.74
N VAL A 25 8.32 10.97 2.76
CA VAL A 25 7.71 12.25 2.44
C VAL A 25 7.24 12.93 3.71
N GLN A 26 7.62 14.19 3.90
CA GLN A 26 7.07 15.06 4.93
C GLN A 26 6.20 16.13 4.27
N ALA A 27 4.97 16.27 4.75
CA ALA A 27 4.01 17.23 4.21
C ALA A 27 3.18 17.83 5.33
N ASP A 28 2.71 19.06 5.13
CA ASP A 28 1.80 19.76 6.02
C ASP A 28 0.50 20.05 5.28
N VAL A 29 -0.62 19.72 5.89
CA VAL A 29 -1.97 19.96 5.36
C VAL A 29 -2.70 20.88 6.32
N VAL A 30 -3.32 21.93 5.77
CA VAL A 30 -4.18 22.84 6.53
C VAL A 30 -5.61 22.73 6.00
N VAL A 31 -6.56 22.45 6.89
CA VAL A 31 -7.98 22.41 6.57
C VAL A 31 -8.61 23.72 7.00
N THR A 32 -9.18 24.42 6.03
CA THR A 32 -9.85 25.72 6.22
C THR A 32 -11.36 25.59 6.05
N VAL A 33 -12.13 26.37 6.80
CA VAL A 33 -13.58 26.53 6.60
C VAL A 33 -13.89 28.02 6.56
N ALA A 34 -14.57 28.47 5.49
CA ALA A 34 -14.84 29.89 5.26
C ALA A 34 -13.57 30.77 5.40
N ASP A 35 -12.47 30.33 4.79
CA ASP A 35 -11.15 30.98 4.81
C ASP A 35 -10.46 31.05 6.20
N ILE A 36 -11.01 30.38 7.22
CA ILE A 36 -10.41 30.29 8.55
C ILE A 36 -9.67 28.95 8.68
N PRO A 37 -8.36 28.94 8.99
CA PRO A 37 -7.61 27.69 9.21
C PRO A 37 -8.00 27.07 10.56
N LEU A 38 -8.66 25.91 10.52
CA LEU A 38 -9.17 25.25 11.72
C LEU A 38 -8.31 24.07 12.18
N VAL A 39 -7.71 23.36 11.23
CA VAL A 39 -6.93 22.14 11.52
C VAL A 39 -5.63 22.18 10.74
N GLY A 40 -4.51 22.03 11.44
CA GLY A 40 -3.20 21.74 10.85
C GLY A 40 -2.82 20.28 11.08
N ILE A 41 -2.35 19.61 10.04
CA ILE A 41 -1.94 18.20 10.06
C ILE A 41 -0.50 18.13 9.56
N ASN A 42 0.42 17.63 10.38
CA ASN A 42 1.77 17.27 9.95
C ASN A 42 1.80 15.78 9.60
N LEU A 43 2.26 15.46 8.40
CA LEU A 43 2.31 14.11 7.86
C LEU A 43 3.76 13.71 7.62
N ARG A 44 4.10 12.50 8.07
CA ARG A 44 5.30 11.77 7.68
C ARG A 44 4.87 10.43 7.14
N ALA A 45 5.14 10.18 5.87
CA ALA A 45 4.73 8.96 5.19
C ALA A 45 5.94 8.32 4.52
N ALA A 46 6.16 7.03 4.79
CA ALA A 46 6.97 6.19 3.91
C ALA A 46 6.10 5.77 2.72
N ILE A 47 6.58 5.97 1.51
CA ILE A 47 5.90 5.61 0.27
C ILE A 47 6.83 4.66 -0.48
N ALA A 48 6.37 3.44 -0.73
CA ALA A 48 7.02 2.47 -1.59
C ALA A 48 5.97 1.51 -2.16
N GLY A 49 6.35 0.67 -3.12
CA GLY A 49 5.50 -0.44 -3.56
C GLY A 49 5.21 -1.39 -2.39
N MET A 50 4.06 -2.06 -2.42
CA MET A 50 3.67 -3.00 -1.36
C MET A 50 4.72 -4.09 -1.13
N THR A 51 5.30 -4.64 -2.21
CA THR A 51 6.39 -5.61 -2.13
C THR A 51 7.57 -5.05 -1.34
N THR A 52 8.05 -3.85 -1.70
CA THR A 52 9.16 -3.17 -1.00
C THR A 52 8.82 -2.86 0.46
N MET A 53 7.59 -2.40 0.75
CA MET A 53 7.16 -2.11 2.12
C MET A 53 7.22 -3.36 3.00
N VAL A 54 6.71 -4.49 2.50
CA VAL A 54 6.74 -5.79 3.19
C VAL A 54 8.18 -6.29 3.35
N GLU A 55 9.03 -6.13 2.33
CA GLU A 55 10.47 -6.46 2.42
C GLU A 55 11.19 -5.64 3.49
N TYR A 56 10.79 -4.38 3.69
CA TYR A 56 11.28 -3.53 4.78
C TYR A 56 10.61 -3.82 6.13
N GLY A 57 9.74 -4.82 6.21
CA GLY A 57 9.03 -5.21 7.44
C GLY A 57 7.90 -4.26 7.83
N ILE A 58 7.50 -3.37 6.94
CA ILE A 58 6.39 -2.42 7.12
C ILE A 58 5.14 -3.01 6.47
N PHE A 59 3.98 -2.89 7.11
CA PHE A 59 2.69 -3.41 6.59
C PHE A 59 2.62 -4.94 6.38
N THR A 60 3.51 -5.73 6.97
CA THR A 60 3.50 -7.20 6.88
C THR A 60 2.19 -7.83 7.39
N GLU A 61 1.75 -7.47 8.60
CA GLU A 61 0.48 -7.94 9.18
C GLU A 61 -0.74 -7.47 8.37
N TRP A 62 -0.68 -6.25 7.84
CA TRP A 62 -1.77 -5.66 7.06
C TRP A 62 -1.90 -6.31 5.68
N ASP A 63 -0.78 -6.67 5.04
CA ASP A 63 -0.75 -7.36 3.76
C ASP A 63 -1.32 -8.79 3.86
N GLU A 64 -1.05 -9.51 4.95
CA GLU A 64 -1.67 -10.81 5.22
C GLU A 64 -3.19 -10.69 5.40
N GLU A 65 -3.66 -9.67 6.14
CA GLU A 65 -5.08 -9.41 6.35
C GLU A 65 -5.81 -9.07 5.05
N ILE A 66 -5.23 -8.21 4.21
CA ILE A 66 -5.81 -7.86 2.91
C ILE A 66 -5.86 -9.07 1.99
N ARG A 67 -4.77 -9.85 1.88
CA ARG A 67 -4.75 -11.06 1.04
C ARG A 67 -5.76 -12.10 1.53
N ASN A 68 -5.98 -12.20 2.83
CA ASN A 68 -7.00 -13.08 3.40
C ASN A 68 -8.41 -12.60 3.04
N GLN A 69 -8.69 -11.30 3.17
CA GLN A 69 -9.97 -10.72 2.75
C GLN A 69 -10.25 -10.88 1.26
N GLU A 70 -9.23 -10.74 0.39
CA GLU A 70 -9.38 -11.01 -1.04
C GLU A 70 -9.63 -12.49 -1.34
N ARG A 71 -8.99 -13.40 -0.61
CA ARG A 71 -9.29 -14.85 -0.72
C ARG A 71 -10.73 -15.15 -0.33
N TYR A 72 -11.22 -14.54 0.74
CA TYR A 72 -12.63 -14.64 1.13
C TYR A 72 -13.56 -14.03 0.08
N ARG A 73 -13.25 -12.83 -0.43
CA ARG A 73 -14.04 -12.14 -1.46
C ARG A 73 -14.05 -12.90 -2.80
N ARG A 74 -12.94 -13.55 -3.16
CA ARG A 74 -12.83 -14.42 -4.35
C ARG A 74 -13.48 -15.79 -4.16
N SER A 75 -13.75 -16.20 -2.91
CA SER A 75 -14.39 -17.48 -2.60
C SER A 75 -15.90 -17.53 -2.80
N GLU A 76 -16.50 -16.54 -3.48
CA GLU A 76 -17.89 -16.63 -3.94
C GLU A 76 -18.16 -17.72 -5.00
N PHE A 77 -17.19 -18.58 -5.34
CA PHE A 77 -17.47 -19.87 -5.98
C PHE A 77 -16.78 -21.05 -5.30
N GLY A 78 -17.41 -21.54 -4.22
CA GLY A 78 -17.67 -22.97 -4.06
C GLY A 78 -16.63 -23.82 -3.32
N ARG A 79 -16.52 -23.62 -1.99
CA ARG A 79 -16.45 -24.69 -0.96
C ARG A 79 -16.20 -24.04 0.40
N ARG A 80 -17.18 -24.11 1.31
CA ARG A 80 -16.85 -24.03 2.74
C ARG A 80 -15.86 -25.16 3.05
N PRO A 81 -14.77 -24.93 3.78
CA PRO A 81 -14.05 -26.02 4.44
C PRO A 81 -15.09 -26.83 5.22
N ARG A 82 -15.20 -28.14 4.95
CA ARG A 82 -16.04 -28.99 5.78
C ARG A 82 -15.50 -28.87 7.21
N PRO A 83 -16.36 -28.58 8.21
CA PRO A 83 -15.95 -28.70 9.59
C PRO A 83 -15.41 -30.11 9.79
N THR A 84 -14.16 -30.24 10.21
CA THR A 84 -13.64 -31.53 10.65
C THR A 84 -14.38 -31.86 11.95
N THR A 85 -15.35 -32.76 11.88
CA THR A 85 -15.97 -33.33 13.07
C THR A 85 -14.90 -34.16 13.78
N PRO A 86 -14.60 -33.89 15.07
CA PRO A 86 -13.66 -34.71 15.82
C PRO A 86 -14.22 -36.13 15.91
N GLY A 87 -13.63 -37.07 15.17
CA GLY A 87 -14.12 -38.45 15.07
C GLY A 87 -13.71 -39.23 13.82
N ASP A 88 -13.06 -38.59 12.83
CA ASP A 88 -12.65 -39.25 11.58
C ASP A 88 -11.21 -39.82 11.60
N GLU A 89 -10.65 -40.00 12.80
CA GLU A 89 -9.40 -40.73 13.01
C GLU A 89 -9.73 -42.04 13.74
N ARG A 90 -9.94 -43.11 12.98
CA ARG A 90 -9.81 -44.49 13.46
C ARG A 90 -8.99 -45.31 12.48
#